data_AF-X0YHX9-F1
#
_entry.id   AF-X0YHX9-F1
#
_cell.length_a   1.000
_cell.length_b   1.000
_cell.length_c   1.000
_cell.angle_alpha   90.00
_cell.angle_beta   90.00
_cell.angle_gamma   90.00
#
_symmetry.space_group_name_H-M   'P 1'
#
loop_
_entity.id
_entity.type
_entity.pdbx_description
1 polymer ?
#
loop_
_entity_poly.entity_id
_entity_poly.type
_entity_poly.pdbx_seq_one_letter_code
_entity_poly.pdbx_strand_id
1 'polypeptide(L)'
;YDGQIDEKGVISKIPNMEDLRKDIVSFSISDEITKDTIVNFYKNNKKIIEPHGAVGWAALQLYRKNHPKNKNVKSITFETANPSKFPEEIIKLIDINPEMPDSLKLIQNKPEFPNPKEINTYTDFKEFLLEEYQD
;
A
#
# COMPACT_ATOMS: atom_id res chain seq x y z
N TYR A 1 13.54 -21.03 1.81
CA TYR A 1 12.42 -21.92 2.16
C TYR A 1 11.93 -22.79 1.00
N ASP A 2 12.58 -22.80 -0.18
CA ASP A 2 12.33 -23.74 -1.30
C ASP A 2 10.92 -23.81 -1.90
N GLY A 3 10.08 -22.79 -1.65
CA GLY A 3 8.77 -22.68 -2.30
C GLY A 3 8.90 -22.20 -3.74
N GLN A 4 7.93 -22.58 -4.58
CA GLN A 4 7.86 -22.18 -5.98
C GLN A 4 6.42 -21.74 -6.29
N ILE A 5 6.29 -20.53 -6.83
CA ILE A 5 5.02 -19.90 -7.23
C ILE A 5 5.20 -19.33 -8.63
N ASP A 6 4.18 -19.45 -9.47
CA ASP A 6 4.15 -18.82 -10.79
C ASP A 6 3.51 -17.42 -10.76
N GLU A 7 3.48 -16.72 -11.89
CA GLU A 7 2.90 -15.38 -12.02
C GLU A 7 1.39 -15.33 -11.80
N LYS A 8 0.72 -16.49 -11.85
CA LYS A 8 -0.73 -16.62 -11.61
C LYS A 8 -1.04 -16.94 -10.14
N GLY A 9 -0.01 -17.06 -9.31
CA GLY A 9 -0.15 -17.40 -7.89
C GLY A 9 -0.33 -18.90 -7.63
N VAL A 10 -0.09 -19.76 -8.62
CA VAL A 10 -0.14 -21.21 -8.43
C VAL A 10 1.14 -21.67 -7.74
N ILE A 11 0.98 -22.29 -6.57
CA ILE A 11 2.09 -22.82 -5.79
C ILE A 11 2.39 -24.24 -6.27
N SER A 12 3.45 -24.40 -7.07
CA SER A 12 3.91 -25.73 -7.55
C SER A 12 4.69 -26.49 -6.47
N LYS A 13 5.27 -25.76 -5.50
CA LYS A 13 5.92 -26.34 -4.33
C LYS A 13 5.72 -25.44 -3.12
N ILE A 14 5.12 -25.99 -2.06
CA ILE A 14 4.94 -25.27 -0.79
C ILE A 14 6.32 -25.06 -0.14
N PRO A 15 6.66 -23.84 0.34
CA PRO A 15 7.91 -23.63 1.05
C PRO A 15 7.95 -24.38 2.38
N ASN A 16 9.14 -24.57 2.95
CA ASN A 16 9.28 -24.98 4.35
C ASN A 16 8.63 -23.92 5.26
N MET A 17 7.38 -24.19 5.64
CA MET A 17 6.56 -23.28 6.41
C MET A 17 7.05 -23.12 7.85
N GLU A 18 7.73 -24.12 8.41
CA GLU A 18 8.28 -24.03 9.75
C GLU A 18 9.43 -23.03 9.80
N ASP A 19 10.33 -23.07 8.83
CA ASP A 19 11.44 -22.11 8.74
C ASP A 19 10.94 -20.72 8.36
N LEU A 20 10.00 -20.62 7.40
CA LEU A 20 9.42 -19.34 6.97
C LEU A 20 8.79 -18.57 8.14
N ARG A 21 8.06 -19.27 9.01
CA ARG A 21 7.37 -18.68 10.17
C ARG A 21 8.31 -18.26 11.29
N LYS A 22 9.59 -18.67 11.27
CA LYS A 22 10.60 -18.17 12.23
C LYS A 22 11.05 -16.75 11.87
N ASP A 23 11.06 -16.43 10.59
CA ASP A 23 11.58 -15.14 10.08
C ASP A 23 10.48 -14.17 9.66
N ILE A 24 9.32 -14.68 9.22
CA ILE A 24 8.23 -13.87 8.65
C ILE A 24 6.92 -14.14 9.40
N VAL A 25 6.24 -13.05 9.73
CA VAL A 25 4.88 -13.03 10.27
C VAL A 25 4.01 -12.09 9.44
N SER A 26 2.76 -12.46 9.23
CA SER A 26 1.80 -11.68 8.44
C SER A 26 0.53 -11.38 9.25
N PHE A 27 -0.04 -10.21 9.02
CA PHE A 27 -1.31 -9.80 9.62
C PHE A 27 -2.22 -9.24 8.52
N SER A 28 -3.52 -9.53 8.61
CA SER A 28 -4.55 -8.90 7.79
C SER A 28 -5.20 -7.78 8.60
N ILE A 29 -5.25 -6.58 8.02
CA ILE A 29 -5.82 -5.39 8.66
C ILE A 29 -7.06 -4.98 7.85
N SER A 30 -8.20 -4.83 8.51
CA SER A 30 -9.44 -4.38 7.87
C SER A 30 -9.46 -2.86 7.71
N ASP A 31 -10.30 -2.36 6.81
CA ASP A 31 -10.52 -0.93 6.62
C ASP A 31 -10.91 -0.20 7.90
N GLU A 32 -11.74 -0.83 8.74
CA GLU A 32 -12.13 -0.28 10.04
C GLU A 32 -10.91 -0.07 10.95
N ILE A 33 -10.05 -1.10 11.08
CA ILE A 33 -8.82 -1.02 11.89
C ILE A 33 -7.86 0.01 11.27
N THR A 34 -7.77 0.09 9.95
CA THR A 34 -6.95 1.09 9.24
C THR A 34 -7.38 2.51 9.60
N LYS A 35 -8.69 2.80 9.53
CA LYS A 35 -9.26 4.12 9.88
C LYS A 35 -9.01 4.48 11.33
N ASP A 36 -9.30 3.56 12.25
CA ASP A 36 -9.02 3.75 13.68
C ASP A 36 -7.53 3.99 13.93
N THR A 37 -6.67 3.32 13.17
CA THR A 37 -5.22 3.48 13.28
C THR A 37 -4.77 4.88 12.86
N ILE A 38 -5.29 5.44 11.77
CA ILE A 38 -5.01 6.81 11.34
C ILE A 38 -5.39 7.80 12.44
N VAL A 39 -6.62 7.70 12.96
CA VAL A 39 -7.13 8.60 14.00
C VAL A 39 -6.28 8.52 15.27
N ASN A 40 -5.99 7.30 15.74
CA ASN A 40 -5.19 7.08 16.94
C ASN A 40 -3.73 7.51 16.76
N PHE A 41 -3.14 7.26 15.59
CA PHE A 41 -1.77 7.66 15.30
C PHE A 41 -1.64 9.18 15.32
N TYR A 42 -2.57 9.90 14.67
CA TYR A 42 -2.58 11.36 14.71
C TYR A 42 -2.80 11.89 16.12
N LYS A 43 -3.77 11.34 16.87
CA LYS A 43 -4.05 11.74 18.25
C LYS A 43 -2.81 11.65 19.15
N ASN A 44 -2.05 10.56 19.02
CA ASN A 44 -0.93 10.25 19.91
C ASN A 44 0.41 10.87 19.47
N ASN A 45 0.63 11.05 18.16
CA ASN A 45 1.93 11.48 17.63
C ASN A 45 1.91 12.85 16.95
N LYS A 46 0.72 13.39 16.65
CA LYS A 46 0.54 14.62 15.86
C LYS A 46 1.26 14.58 14.51
N LYS A 47 1.28 13.38 13.91
CA LYS A 47 1.80 13.09 12.58
C LYS A 47 0.72 12.39 11.76
N ILE A 48 0.76 12.62 10.46
CA ILE A 48 -0.22 12.08 9.52
C ILE A 48 0.40 10.86 8.86
N ILE A 49 -0.36 9.77 8.82
CA ILE A 49 -0.09 8.59 8.01
C ILE A 49 -1.30 8.34 7.14
N GLU A 50 -1.07 7.71 5.99
CA GLU A 50 -2.11 7.35 5.04
C GLU A 50 -2.50 5.86 5.17
N PRO A 51 -3.54 5.38 4.46
CA PRO A 51 -4.04 4.01 4.63
C PRO A 51 -2.97 2.91 4.60
N HIS A 52 -1.97 2.96 3.70
CA HIS A 52 -0.95 1.90 3.61
C HIS A 52 0.02 1.96 4.80
N GLY A 53 0.47 3.16 5.18
CA GLY A 53 1.22 3.41 6.41
C GLY A 53 0.50 2.94 7.67
N ALA A 54 -0.80 3.22 7.75
CA ALA A 54 -1.65 2.79 8.86
C ALA A 54 -1.79 1.27 8.95
N VAL A 55 -1.89 0.55 7.82
CA VAL A 55 -1.83 -0.92 7.80
C VAL A 55 -0.51 -1.43 8.38
N GLY A 56 0.62 -0.87 7.95
CA GLY A 56 1.94 -1.24 8.47
C GLY A 56 2.10 -0.96 9.98
N TRP A 57 1.61 0.19 10.44
CA TRP A 57 1.62 0.54 11.86
C TRP A 57 0.71 -0.39 12.68
N ALA A 58 -0.52 -0.64 12.24
CA ALA A 58 -1.45 -1.55 12.90
C ALA A 58 -0.86 -2.97 13.03
N ALA A 59 -0.25 -3.48 11.96
CA ALA A 59 0.43 -4.78 11.97
C ALA A 59 1.57 -4.84 13.00
N LEU A 60 2.38 -3.78 13.12
CA LEU A 60 3.42 -3.71 14.16
C LEU A 60 2.83 -3.72 15.58
N GLN A 61 1.73 -3.02 15.79
CA GLN A 61 1.07 -2.98 17.10
C GLN A 61 0.48 -4.36 17.46
N LEU A 62 -0.12 -5.06 16.50
CA LEU A 62 -0.57 -6.45 16.67
C LEU A 62 0.60 -7.40 16.94
N TYR A 63 1.71 -7.25 16.21
CA TYR A 63 2.92 -8.03 16.44
C TYR A 63 3.41 -7.89 17.88
N ARG A 64 3.52 -6.66 18.39
CA ARG A 64 3.96 -6.38 19.76
C ARG A 64 2.99 -6.93 20.82
N LYS A 65 1.68 -6.91 20.53
CA LYS A 65 0.66 -7.52 21.40
C LYS A 65 0.82 -9.03 21.47
N ASN A 66 1.05 -9.69 20.33
CA ASN A 66 1.18 -11.15 20.24
C ASN A 66 2.56 -11.66 20.70
N HIS A 67 3.58 -10.80 20.69
CA HIS A 67 4.95 -11.13 21.07
C HIS A 67 5.46 -10.16 22.16
N PRO A 68 4.93 -10.26 23.41
CA PRO A 68 5.23 -9.30 24.46
C PRO A 68 6.73 -9.22 24.82
N LYS A 69 7.48 -10.32 24.61
CA LYS A 69 8.95 -10.34 24.77
C LYS A 69 9.67 -9.40 23.80
N ASN A 70 9.06 -9.13 22.65
CA ASN A 70 9.62 -8.29 21.58
C ASN A 70 9.04 -6.87 21.58
N LYS A 71 8.26 -6.50 22.60
CA LYS A 71 7.55 -5.20 22.67
C LYS A 71 8.47 -3.99 22.47
N ASN A 72 9.71 -4.07 22.98
CA ASN A 72 10.67 -2.97 22.97
C ASN A 72 11.73 -3.10 21.86
N VAL A 73 11.58 -4.06 20.94
CA VAL A 73 12.46 -4.17 19.78
C VAL A 73 12.25 -2.93 18.90
N LYS A 74 13.36 -2.33 18.45
CA LYS A 74 13.32 -1.22 17.50
C LYS A 74 12.72 -1.73 16.19
N SER A 75 11.74 -1.01 15.67
CA SER A 75 11.01 -1.39 14.49
C SER A 75 10.90 -0.20 13.56
N ILE A 76 10.93 -0.47 12.26
CA ILE A 76 10.74 0.51 11.20
C ILE A 76 9.45 0.13 10.47
N THR A 77 8.55 1.09 10.32
CA THR A 77 7.36 0.97 9.48
C THR A 77 7.57 1.84 8.25
N PHE A 78 7.28 1.29 7.07
CA PHE A 78 7.40 2.03 5.82
C PHE A 78 6.11 2.76 5.50
N GLU A 79 6.19 4.08 5.40
CA GLU A 79 5.13 4.91 4.84
C GLU A 79 5.28 4.88 3.31
N THR A 80 4.50 4.05 2.63
CA THR A 80 4.72 3.75 1.20
C THR A 80 4.13 4.79 0.26
N ALA A 81 3.32 5.71 0.76
CA ALA A 81 2.73 6.79 -0.03
C ALA A 81 2.70 8.10 0.76
N ASN A 82 2.67 9.23 0.04
CA ASN A 82 2.42 10.53 0.67
C ASN A 82 0.92 10.67 1.00
N PRO A 83 0.52 11.20 2.18
CA PRO A 83 -0.88 11.43 2.53
C PRO A 83 -1.69 12.26 1.52
N SER A 84 -1.05 13.16 0.76
CA SER A 84 -1.72 13.93 -0.29
C SER A 84 -2.22 13.09 -1.46
N LYS A 85 -1.85 11.80 -1.54
CA LYS A 85 -2.42 10.86 -2.51
C LYS A 85 -3.80 10.32 -2.07
N PHE A 86 -4.16 10.47 -0.80
CA PHE A 86 -5.43 10.01 -0.23
C PHE A 86 -6.11 11.13 0.60
N PRO A 87 -6.27 12.34 0.06
CA PRO A 87 -6.66 13.51 0.85
C PRO A 87 -8.07 13.39 1.43
N GLU A 88 -9.02 12.79 0.70
CA GLU A 88 -10.41 12.65 1.14
C GLU A 88 -10.54 11.85 2.43
N GLU A 89 -9.84 10.73 2.54
CA GLU A 89 -9.88 9.87 3.74
C GLU A 89 -9.24 10.59 4.93
N ILE A 90 -8.13 11.30 4.71
CA ILE A 90 -7.44 12.05 5.77
C ILE A 90 -8.29 13.21 6.28
N ILE A 91 -8.90 13.99 5.39
CA ILE A 91 -9.82 15.08 5.76
C ILE A 91 -11.01 14.51 6.54
N LYS A 92 -11.62 13.43 6.05
CA LYS A 92 -12.77 12.81 6.71
C LYS A 92 -12.48 12.30 8.12
N LEU A 93 -11.31 11.69 8.34
CA LEU A 93 -10.99 11.02 9.60
C LEU A 93 -10.43 11.96 10.67
N ILE A 94 -9.61 12.93 10.27
CA ILE A 94 -8.87 13.77 11.22
C ILE A 94 -8.97 15.28 10.94
N ASP A 95 -9.81 15.69 9.99
CA ASP A 95 -10.10 17.09 9.62
C ASP A 95 -8.84 17.89 9.26
N ILE A 96 -7.94 17.25 8.51
CA ILE A 96 -6.70 17.86 8.04
C ILE A 96 -6.58 17.66 6.54
N ASN A 97 -6.35 18.76 5.83
CA ASN A 97 -5.95 18.72 4.44
C ASN A 97 -4.42 18.50 4.35
N PRO A 98 -3.94 17.33 3.90
CA PRO A 98 -2.51 17.06 3.81
C PRO A 98 -1.84 17.97 2.77
N GLU A 99 -0.67 18.50 3.11
CA GLU A 99 0.09 19.34 2.17
C GLU A 99 0.57 18.49 0.98
N MET A 100 0.28 18.98 -0.22
CA MET A 100 0.74 18.35 -1.44
C MET A 100 2.22 18.67 -1.69
N PRO A 101 3.08 17.69 -2.00
CA PRO A 101 4.45 17.96 -2.43
C PRO A 101 4.46 18.66 -3.79
N ASP A 102 5.47 19.48 -4.04
CA ASP A 102 5.55 20.32 -5.24
C ASP A 102 5.51 19.51 -6.54
N SER A 103 6.08 18.30 -6.54
CA SER A 103 6.01 17.39 -7.69
C SER A 103 4.57 17.01 -8.08
N LEU A 104 3.66 16.89 -7.11
CA LEU A 104 2.25 16.60 -7.35
C LEU A 104 1.48 17.88 -7.73
N LYS A 105 1.79 19.02 -7.08
CA LYS A 105 1.19 20.33 -7.45
C LYS A 105 1.42 20.66 -8.93
N LEU A 106 2.61 20.34 -9.46
CA LEU A 106 2.98 20.61 -10.85
C LEU A 106 2.09 19.88 -11.87
N ILE A 107 1.54 18.72 -11.53
CA ILE A 107 0.76 17.89 -12.45
C ILE A 107 -0.74 17.95 -12.21
N GLN A 108 -1.19 18.41 -11.03
CA GLN A 108 -2.59 18.31 -10.61
C GLN A 108 -3.60 18.97 -11.55
N ASN A 109 -3.22 20.08 -12.19
CA ASN A 109 -4.10 20.83 -13.09
C ASN A 109 -3.68 20.72 -14.56
N LYS A 110 -2.82 19.76 -14.91
CA LYS A 110 -2.45 19.54 -16.30
C LYS A 110 -3.59 18.82 -17.03
N PRO A 111 -3.83 19.15 -18.31
CA PRO A 111 -4.77 18.40 -19.12
C PRO A 111 -4.33 16.93 -19.18
N GLU A 112 -5.29 16.03 -18.99
CA GLU A 112 -5.09 14.61 -19.22
C GLU A 112 -5.19 14.33 -20.72
N PHE A 113 -4.31 13.45 -21.21
CA PHE A 113 -4.32 12.98 -22.59
C PHE A 113 -4.56 11.46 -22.57
N PRO A 114 -5.81 11.02 -22.31
CA PRO A 114 -6.12 9.60 -22.32
C PRO A 114 -5.92 9.03 -23.73
N ASN A 115 -5.67 7.72 -23.80
CA ASN A 115 -5.61 7.02 -25.08
C ASN A 115 -6.95 7.20 -25.83
N PRO A 116 -6.96 7.67 -27.08
CA PRO A 116 -8.20 7.82 -27.85
C PRO A 116 -8.87 6.49 -28.22
N LYS A 117 -8.14 5.36 -28.22
CA LYS A 117 -8.71 4.05 -28.54
C LYS A 117 -9.20 3.36 -27.27
N GLU A 118 -10.45 2.90 -27.33
CA GLU A 118 -11.01 2.01 -26.31
C GLU A 118 -10.37 0.62 -26.42
N ILE A 119 -9.85 0.10 -25.31
CA ILE A 119 -9.17 -1.19 -25.25
C ILE A 119 -9.98 -2.10 -24.33
N ASN A 120 -10.63 -3.10 -24.91
CA ASN A 120 -11.47 -4.04 -24.18
C ASN A 120 -10.85 -5.45 -24.11
N THR A 121 -9.99 -5.78 -25.07
CA THR A 121 -9.30 -7.07 -25.13
C THR A 121 -7.79 -6.92 -25.27
N TYR A 122 -7.08 -8.03 -25.05
CA TYR A 122 -5.65 -8.10 -25.35
C TYR A 122 -5.35 -7.83 -26.83
N THR A 123 -6.23 -8.27 -27.73
CA THR A 123 -6.06 -8.05 -29.18
C THR A 123 -6.11 -6.56 -29.50
N ASP A 124 -7.12 -5.83 -28.98
CA ASP A 124 -7.27 -4.38 -29.17
C ASP A 124 -6.02 -3.64 -28.67
N PHE A 125 -5.50 -4.04 -27.50
CA PHE A 125 -4.30 -3.46 -26.92
C PHE A 125 -3.06 -3.70 -27.80
N LYS A 126 -2.90 -4.94 -28.27
CA LYS A 126 -1.77 -5.31 -29.13
C LYS A 126 -1.81 -4.56 -30.45
N GLU A 127 -2.97 -4.50 -31.11
CA GLU A 127 -3.15 -3.78 -32.36
C GLU A 127 -2.87 -2.28 -32.18
N PHE A 128 -3.39 -1.66 -31.11
CA PHE A 128 -3.07 -0.27 -30.78
C PHE A 128 -1.56 -0.03 -30.67
N LEU A 129 -0.83 -0.89 -29.96
CA LEU A 129 0.62 -0.71 -29.81
C LEU A 129 1.37 -0.88 -31.12
N LEU A 130 0.96 -1.83 -31.97
CA LEU A 130 1.57 -2.06 -33.28
C LEU A 130 1.27 -0.92 -34.26
N GLU A 131 0.06 -0.34 -34.22
CA GLU A 131 -0.31 0.77 -35.11
C GLU A 131 0.37 2.09 -34.72
N GLU A 132 0.50 2.38 -33.43
CA GLU A 132 0.98 3.69 -32.96
C GLU A 132 2.49 3.75 -32.71
N TYR A 133 3.15 2.62 -32.45
CA TYR A 133 4.54 2.60 -31.97
C TYR A 133 5.44 1.59 -32.69
N GLN A 134 4.98 0.94 -33.77
CA GLN A 134 5.83 0.09 -34.59
C GLN A 134 6.39 0.91 -35.75
N ASP A 135 7.72 1.10 -35.77
CA ASP A 135 8.45 1.66 -36.92
C ASP A 135 8.32 0.77 -38.18
#